data_AF-A0A1K1NUG8-F1
#
_entry.id   AF-A0A1K1NUG8-F1
#
_cell.length_a   1.000
_cell.length_b   1.000
_cell.length_c   1.000
_cell.angle_alpha   90.00
_cell.angle_beta   90.00
_cell.angle_gamma   90.00
#
_symmetry.space_group_name_H-M   'P 1'
#
loop_
_entity.id
_entity.type
_entity.pdbx_description
1 polymer ?
#
loop_
_entity_poly.entity_id
_entity_poly.type
_entity_poly.pdbx_seq_one_letter_code
_entity_poly.pdbx_strand_id
1 'polypeptide(L)'
;MLKKLLSGVTAAACACSMVLMPGSDVVKSVPAAADAPDSYHDDWLHVNENAEVVDMYGNPVWMTGVNWFGYNVGSQVFDGVWSANMHNCLDIIADHGFNLLRVPMSTEIILQWKNHEPDPILKVNPYENPELVKTFDENGTPIEYMYSFDIWNKAVEWCRENGVKIMMDIHCATTNAAGHNYPLWYDDNYSTDDWLEALSWFCEQYKDDDTVIAIDLKNEPHGKPEEGKFAKWDDSTDLNNWKYAAERGAMACLEQNPNLLIMIEGIECYPDFARGADWTTPAVDYAHYGEPSKVFGAWWGGNLRGVKDNPVDIGKYNSQIVYSPHDYGPLVYEQSWFHLEGKKPNYTSYKFDTQSLLDEYWYDAWAYLVEEHRYPLLMGEWGGFVDEVNDPSGANTQWLTLLRDYMKEKRIHHTFWCFNENSSDTGGLMYDNFQKWDDEKYEFVKPSLWQDENGKFISLDHKVKLGKAGNGISLSDYYSGSHEVEPITVTADYGDANCDGKVDIADAVLIRQYLADPKKHALTEAGKANADCADSGKGITEADALAIEMVVVGKIKTTDLPTT
;
A
#
# COMPACT_ATOMS: atom_id res chain seq x y z
N MET A 1 53.04 43.68 35.73
CA MET A 1 53.70 44.48 34.67
C MET A 1 54.72 43.57 33.99
N LEU A 2 54.38 43.06 32.80
CA LEU A 2 54.94 43.47 31.48
C LEU A 2 56.36 42.91 31.26
N LYS A 3 56.74 42.24 30.15
CA LYS A 3 56.30 42.48 28.76
C LYS A 3 56.87 41.41 27.80
N LYS A 4 56.03 41.03 26.82
CA LYS A 4 56.23 40.81 25.35
C LYS A 4 57.25 39.78 24.83
N LEU A 5 56.90 38.83 23.93
CA LEU A 5 56.26 38.84 22.58
C LEU A 5 57.18 39.19 21.39
N LEU A 6 57.08 38.32 20.36
CA LEU A 6 57.20 38.52 18.89
C LEU A 6 58.47 38.02 18.15
N SER A 7 58.30 36.86 17.49
CA SER A 7 58.36 36.56 16.03
C SER A 7 59.31 37.30 15.05
N GLY A 8 59.88 36.50 14.11
CA GLY A 8 60.37 36.87 12.76
C GLY A 8 61.32 35.77 12.23
N VAL A 9 61.03 34.89 11.25
CA VAL A 9 60.65 34.98 9.81
C VAL A 9 61.85 34.90 8.83
N THR A 10 61.86 33.84 7.98
CA THR A 10 62.46 33.64 6.61
C THR A 10 64.00 33.61 6.41
N ALA A 11 64.63 32.88 5.46
CA ALA A 11 64.23 32.14 4.24
C ALA A 11 65.30 31.08 3.80
N ALA A 12 64.84 30.03 3.09
CA ALA A 12 65.33 29.27 1.90
C ALA A 12 66.85 29.26 1.50
N ALA A 13 67.46 28.25 0.85
CA ALA A 13 66.96 27.24 -0.11
C ALA A 13 67.99 26.10 -0.41
N CYS A 14 67.47 24.98 -0.93
CA CYS A 14 68.02 23.97 -1.88
C CYS A 14 69.14 22.98 -1.43
N ALA A 15 68.89 21.67 -1.26
CA ALA A 15 68.53 20.58 -2.22
C ALA A 15 69.80 19.79 -2.64
N CYS A 16 69.90 18.46 -2.73
CA CYS A 16 69.00 17.30 -2.76
C CYS A 16 69.80 16.07 -2.25
N SER A 17 69.30 15.26 -1.32
CA SER A 17 68.51 14.03 -1.53
C SER A 17 69.33 12.74 -1.66
N MET A 18 69.51 12.04 -0.54
CA MET A 18 69.58 10.57 -0.43
C MET A 18 69.13 10.22 1.00
N VAL A 19 67.90 9.76 1.18
CA VAL A 19 67.48 9.13 2.44
C VAL A 19 66.56 7.95 2.18
N LEU A 20 67.02 6.83 2.71
CA LEU A 20 66.35 5.60 3.11
C LEU A 20 64.85 5.76 3.41
N MET A 21 64.03 4.85 2.86
CA MET A 21 62.63 4.71 3.22
C MET A 21 62.48 4.07 4.61
N PRO A 22 61.77 4.70 5.56
CA PRO A 22 61.15 4.00 6.67
C PRO A 22 59.74 3.56 6.25
N GLY A 23 59.38 2.33 6.61
CA GLY A 23 58.05 1.77 6.37
C GLY A 23 56.96 2.62 7.01
N SER A 24 55.99 3.03 6.20
CA SER A 24 54.73 3.55 6.67
C SER A 24 53.80 2.36 6.94
N ASP A 25 53.71 1.96 8.20
CA ASP A 25 52.51 1.30 8.70
C ASP A 25 51.36 2.31 8.57
N VAL A 26 50.65 2.23 7.46
CA VAL A 26 49.33 2.84 7.33
C VAL A 26 48.44 2.08 8.30
N VAL A 27 48.26 2.63 9.50
CA VAL A 27 47.09 2.33 10.32
C VAL A 27 45.91 2.70 9.43
N LYS A 28 45.33 1.68 8.77
CA LYS A 28 44.00 1.80 8.20
C LYS A 28 43.11 2.16 9.37
N SER A 29 42.67 3.41 9.43
CA SER A 29 41.46 3.76 10.15
C SER A 29 40.38 2.85 9.60
N VAL A 30 40.05 1.81 10.37
CA VAL A 30 38.81 1.06 10.17
C VAL A 30 37.73 2.14 10.21
N PRO A 31 36.94 2.33 9.13
CA PRO A 31 35.74 3.13 9.25
C PRO A 31 34.99 2.58 10.45
N ALA A 32 34.57 3.46 11.37
CA ALA A 32 33.56 3.07 12.34
C ALA A 32 32.49 2.29 11.58
N ALA A 33 32.15 1.10 12.07
CA ALA A 33 31.08 0.32 11.50
C ALA A 33 29.90 1.28 11.31
N ALA A 34 29.50 1.49 10.06
CA ALA A 34 28.14 1.89 9.82
C ALA A 34 27.30 0.81 10.52
N ASP A 35 26.43 1.22 11.43
CA ASP A 35 25.43 0.32 11.99
C ASP A 35 24.77 -0.41 10.80
N ALA A 36 24.71 -1.74 10.87
CA ALA A 36 24.38 -2.58 9.71
C ALA A 36 22.94 -2.29 9.22
N PRO A 37 22.72 -1.94 7.94
CA PRO A 37 21.40 -1.98 7.34
C PRO A 37 21.28 -3.31 6.57
N ASP A 38 20.70 -4.34 7.19
CA ASP A 38 20.39 -5.63 6.55
C ASP A 38 19.30 -6.44 7.30
N SER A 39 18.26 -5.80 7.87
CA SER A 39 17.16 -6.56 8.52
C SER A 39 15.74 -6.20 8.11
N TYR A 40 15.51 -5.09 7.39
CA TYR A 40 14.17 -4.54 7.07
C TYR A 40 14.05 -4.17 5.58
N HIS A 41 14.48 -5.07 4.70
CA HIS A 41 14.39 -4.90 3.25
C HIS A 41 13.87 -6.16 2.53
N ASP A 42 13.37 -7.14 3.25
CA ASP A 42 12.87 -8.40 2.67
C ASP A 42 11.35 -8.46 2.57
N ASP A 43 10.61 -7.57 3.22
CA ASP A 43 9.15 -7.62 3.26
C ASP A 43 8.45 -6.80 2.16
N TRP A 44 9.19 -6.36 1.14
CA TRP A 44 8.62 -5.63 0.02
C TRP A 44 7.66 -6.51 -0.80
N LEU A 45 6.58 -5.88 -1.25
CA LEU A 45 5.51 -6.54 -2.00
C LEU A 45 5.47 -6.03 -3.44
N HIS A 46 4.88 -6.84 -4.32
CA HIS A 46 4.55 -6.45 -5.69
C HIS A 46 3.36 -7.25 -6.21
N VAL A 47 2.82 -6.84 -7.34
CA VAL A 47 1.76 -7.53 -8.07
C VAL A 47 2.38 -8.45 -9.11
N ASN A 48 2.02 -9.73 -9.07
CA ASN A 48 2.44 -10.73 -10.05
C ASN A 48 1.53 -10.72 -11.31
N GLU A 49 1.86 -11.57 -12.28
CA GLU A 49 1.09 -11.75 -13.52
C GLU A 49 -0.31 -12.34 -13.33
N ASN A 50 -0.61 -12.91 -12.16
CA ASN A 50 -1.93 -13.45 -11.80
C ASN A 50 -2.83 -12.39 -11.14
N ALA A 51 -2.38 -11.13 -11.09
CA ALA A 51 -3.04 -10.03 -10.40
C ALA A 51 -3.17 -10.28 -8.88
N GLU A 52 -2.16 -10.90 -8.28
CA GLU A 52 -2.07 -11.13 -6.84
C GLU A 52 -0.95 -10.27 -6.25
N VAL A 53 -1.15 -9.76 -5.03
CA VAL A 53 -0.04 -9.16 -4.26
C VAL A 53 0.77 -10.29 -3.64
N VAL A 54 2.07 -10.30 -3.92
CA VAL A 54 3.04 -11.30 -3.48
C VAL A 54 4.23 -10.65 -2.77
N ASP A 55 4.91 -11.41 -1.92
CA ASP A 55 6.21 -11.03 -1.36
C ASP A 55 7.35 -11.13 -2.41
N MET A 56 8.56 -10.77 -2.02
CA MET A 56 9.74 -10.86 -2.89
C MET A 56 10.10 -12.27 -3.36
N TYR A 57 9.52 -13.32 -2.75
CA TYR A 57 9.71 -14.73 -3.12
C TYR A 57 8.58 -15.27 -3.99
N GLY A 58 7.59 -14.43 -4.33
CA GLY A 58 6.42 -14.81 -5.12
C GLY A 58 5.32 -15.50 -4.31
N ASN A 59 5.39 -15.49 -2.97
CA ASN A 59 4.33 -16.04 -2.14
C ASN A 59 3.17 -15.03 -2.03
N PRO A 60 1.92 -15.44 -2.31
CA PRO A 60 0.76 -14.56 -2.13
C PRO A 60 0.66 -14.03 -0.70
N VAL A 61 0.27 -12.78 -0.54
CA VAL A 61 0.00 -12.24 0.80
C VAL A 61 -1.46 -11.84 0.92
N TRP A 62 -1.92 -11.60 2.14
CA TRP A 62 -3.24 -11.01 2.37
C TRP A 62 -3.17 -9.93 3.44
N MET A 63 -3.10 -8.68 2.98
CA MET A 63 -3.22 -7.49 3.82
C MET A 63 -4.64 -7.38 4.38
N THR A 64 -4.77 -7.54 5.70
CA THR A 64 -6.03 -7.46 6.45
C THR A 64 -5.80 -6.53 7.63
N GLY A 65 -6.18 -5.27 7.47
CA GLY A 65 -5.77 -4.18 8.35
C GLY A 65 -6.91 -3.36 8.93
N VAL A 66 -6.53 -2.24 9.54
CA VAL A 66 -7.43 -1.29 10.20
C VAL A 66 -6.97 0.13 9.96
N ASN A 67 -7.92 1.07 9.92
CA ASN A 67 -7.63 2.49 9.82
C ASN A 67 -7.47 3.10 11.21
N TRP A 68 -6.41 3.89 11.43
CA TRP A 68 -6.26 4.72 12.63
C TRP A 68 -5.97 6.18 12.24
N PHE A 69 -7.00 7.03 12.30
CA PHE A 69 -6.88 8.44 11.94
C PHE A 69 -6.46 9.33 13.12
N GLY A 70 -6.02 10.54 12.81
CA GLY A 70 -5.60 11.54 13.81
C GLY A 70 -4.74 12.66 13.22
N TYR A 71 -3.78 12.29 12.38
CA TYR A 71 -2.86 13.24 11.75
C TYR A 71 -3.58 14.15 10.75
N ASN A 72 -4.48 13.62 9.93
CA ASN A 72 -5.32 14.39 9.01
C ASN A 72 -6.31 15.36 9.69
N VAL A 73 -6.73 15.10 10.94
CA VAL A 73 -7.76 15.87 11.64
C VAL A 73 -7.22 16.99 12.53
N GLY A 74 -5.90 17.18 12.57
CA GLY A 74 -5.24 18.27 13.31
C GLY A 74 -4.87 17.95 14.75
N SER A 75 -4.85 16.66 15.13
CA SER A 75 -4.37 16.23 16.45
C SER A 75 -2.83 16.19 16.56
N GLN A 76 -2.13 16.22 15.42
CA GLN A 76 -0.66 16.04 15.28
C GLN A 76 -0.13 14.70 15.80
N VAL A 77 -1.03 13.79 16.19
CA VAL A 77 -0.82 12.41 16.61
C VAL A 77 -2.07 11.63 16.25
N PHE A 78 -2.02 10.30 16.37
CA PHE A 78 -3.21 9.46 16.34
C PHE A 78 -4.27 9.93 17.36
N ASP A 79 -5.54 9.91 16.94
CA ASP A 79 -6.63 10.21 17.87
C ASP A 79 -6.71 9.11 18.94
N GLY A 80 -7.00 9.50 20.18
CA GLY A 80 -7.01 8.63 21.35
C GLY A 80 -5.74 8.68 22.21
N VAL A 81 -4.62 9.22 21.71
CA VAL A 81 -3.36 9.33 22.48
C VAL A 81 -3.47 10.30 23.68
N TRP A 82 -4.52 11.11 23.75
CA TRP A 82 -4.86 11.90 24.94
C TRP A 82 -5.47 11.05 26.09
N SER A 83 -5.85 9.81 25.83
CA SER A 83 -6.50 8.95 26.82
C SER A 83 -5.87 7.56 26.92
N ALA A 84 -5.35 7.01 25.83
CA ALA A 84 -4.70 5.70 25.79
C ALA A 84 -3.20 5.81 25.49
N ASN A 85 -2.45 4.78 25.90
CA ASN A 85 -1.05 4.63 25.53
C ASN A 85 -0.93 4.15 24.08
N MET A 86 -0.20 4.90 23.25
CA MET A 86 -0.07 4.66 21.81
C MET A 86 0.60 3.32 21.50
N HIS A 87 1.65 2.95 22.23
CA HIS A 87 2.32 1.66 22.05
C HIS A 87 1.37 0.50 22.37
N ASN A 88 0.65 0.58 23.49
CA ASN A 88 -0.34 -0.42 23.85
C ASN A 88 -1.48 -0.50 22.82
N CYS A 89 -1.91 0.61 22.22
CA CYS A 89 -2.87 0.59 21.12
C CYS A 89 -2.36 -0.18 19.90
N LEU A 90 -1.09 -0.02 19.52
CA LEU A 90 -0.48 -0.80 18.44
C LEU A 90 -0.32 -2.29 18.80
N ASP A 91 0.03 -2.58 20.06
CA ASP A 91 0.10 -3.95 20.57
C ASP A 91 -1.26 -4.64 20.46
N ILE A 92 -2.35 -3.99 20.90
CA ILE A 92 -3.69 -4.59 20.81
C ILE A 92 -4.15 -4.73 19.37
N ILE A 93 -3.83 -3.79 18.46
CA ILE A 93 -4.16 -3.92 17.03
C ILE A 93 -3.52 -5.20 16.47
N ALA A 94 -2.24 -5.42 16.75
CA ALA A 94 -1.50 -6.60 16.29
C ALA A 94 -2.01 -7.89 16.96
N ASP A 95 -2.25 -7.87 18.27
CA ASP A 95 -2.77 -9.01 19.04
C ASP A 95 -4.18 -9.45 18.58
N HIS A 96 -4.94 -8.54 17.99
CA HIS A 96 -6.24 -8.82 17.37
C HIS A 96 -6.13 -9.22 15.89
N GLY A 97 -4.92 -9.38 15.35
CA GLY A 97 -4.71 -10.01 14.05
C GLY A 97 -4.68 -9.08 12.84
N PHE A 98 -4.66 -7.76 13.06
CA PHE A 98 -4.50 -6.79 11.98
C PHE A 98 -3.02 -6.66 11.60
N ASN A 99 -2.68 -6.98 10.35
CA ASN A 99 -1.29 -6.96 9.87
C ASN A 99 -0.90 -5.70 9.07
N LEU A 100 -1.88 -4.83 8.80
CA LEU A 100 -1.69 -3.55 8.12
C LEU A 100 -2.40 -2.42 8.89
N LEU A 101 -1.75 -1.27 9.01
CA LEU A 101 -2.31 -0.04 9.55
C LEU A 101 -2.41 1.02 8.44
N ARG A 102 -3.64 1.39 8.03
CA ARG A 102 -3.88 2.54 7.15
C ARG A 102 -3.91 3.81 7.99
N VAL A 103 -3.08 4.79 7.65
CA VAL A 103 -2.92 6.01 8.44
C VAL A 103 -3.29 7.24 7.61
N PRO A 104 -4.49 7.81 7.83
CA PRO A 104 -4.90 9.10 7.28
C PRO A 104 -3.99 10.27 7.71
N MET A 105 -3.38 10.93 6.73
CA MET A 105 -2.55 12.13 6.86
C MET A 105 -3.05 13.24 5.94
N SER A 106 -2.44 14.42 6.03
CA SER A 106 -2.70 15.53 5.10
C SER A 106 -1.43 15.91 4.33
N THR A 107 -1.59 16.58 3.18
CA THR A 107 -0.44 17.19 2.49
C THR A 107 0.24 18.21 3.39
N GLU A 108 -0.56 19.02 4.11
CA GLU A 108 -0.08 20.02 5.06
C GLU A 108 0.86 19.43 6.12
N ILE A 109 0.49 18.35 6.81
CA ILE A 109 1.31 17.83 7.91
C ILE A 109 2.63 17.23 7.40
N ILE A 110 2.62 16.61 6.21
CA ILE A 110 3.84 16.08 5.61
C ILE A 110 4.79 17.22 5.21
N LEU A 111 4.27 18.31 4.63
CA LEU A 111 5.08 19.49 4.33
C LEU A 111 5.55 20.23 5.58
N GLN A 112 4.73 20.26 6.64
CA GLN A 112 5.12 20.76 7.96
C GLN A 112 6.34 20.00 8.48
N TRP A 113 6.31 18.66 8.45
CA TRP A 113 7.42 17.81 8.86
C TRP A 113 8.67 18.03 8.03
N LYS A 114 8.52 18.05 6.70
CA LYS A 114 9.61 18.34 5.76
C LYS A 114 10.29 19.67 6.05
N ASN A 115 9.52 20.70 6.39
CA ASN A 115 10.02 22.04 6.65
C ASN A 115 10.45 22.27 8.11
N HIS A 116 10.28 21.27 8.97
CA HIS A 116 10.47 21.37 10.42
C HIS A 116 9.68 22.52 11.06
N GLU A 117 8.47 22.74 10.56
CA GLU A 117 7.55 23.72 11.11
C GLU A 117 7.00 23.24 12.47
N PRO A 118 6.79 24.14 13.45
CA PRO A 118 6.39 23.75 14.80
C PRO A 118 4.97 23.18 14.84
N ASP A 119 4.74 22.21 15.74
CA ASP A 119 3.41 21.67 15.97
C ASP A 119 2.46 22.75 16.52
N PRO A 120 1.33 23.04 15.86
CA PRO A 120 0.36 24.03 16.34
C PRO A 120 -0.36 23.55 17.61
N ILE A 121 -0.67 22.27 17.69
CA ILE A 121 -1.29 21.61 18.86
C ILE A 121 -0.89 20.14 18.88
N LEU A 122 -0.45 19.63 20.02
CA LEU A 122 -0.12 18.22 20.19
C LEU A 122 -1.05 17.57 21.22
N LYS A 123 -1.95 16.69 20.78
CA LYS A 123 -2.97 16.07 21.67
C LYS A 123 -2.47 14.79 22.34
N VAL A 124 -1.42 14.91 23.14
CA VAL A 124 -0.82 13.81 23.90
C VAL A 124 -1.13 13.95 25.39
N ASN A 125 -1.52 12.85 26.05
CA ASN A 125 -1.46 12.79 27.50
C ASN A 125 -0.11 12.19 27.92
N PRO A 126 0.80 12.99 28.49
CA PRO A 126 2.17 12.56 28.79
C PRO A 126 2.27 11.58 29.96
N TYR A 127 1.23 11.47 30.80
CA TYR A 127 1.23 10.50 31.90
C TYR A 127 0.84 9.11 31.42
N GLU A 128 -0.04 9.04 30.41
CA GLU A 128 -0.38 7.79 29.72
C GLU A 128 0.70 7.41 28.70
N ASN A 129 1.42 8.39 28.15
CA ASN A 129 2.45 8.22 27.13
C ASN A 129 3.80 8.85 27.55
N PRO A 130 4.42 8.39 28.66
CA PRO A 130 5.68 8.97 29.14
C PRO A 130 6.83 8.83 28.13
N GLU A 131 6.78 7.83 27.24
CA GLU A 131 7.75 7.58 26.18
C GLU A 131 7.70 8.61 25.03
N LEU A 132 6.64 9.42 24.94
CA LEU A 132 6.50 10.51 23.96
C LEU A 132 6.97 11.87 24.52
N VAL A 133 7.53 11.88 25.72
CA VAL A 133 8.08 13.07 26.39
C VAL A 133 9.60 13.04 26.27
N LYS A 134 10.20 14.14 25.77
CA LYS A 134 11.65 14.31 25.65
C LYS A 134 12.33 14.53 26.99
N THR A 135 11.74 15.36 27.85
CA THR A 135 12.33 15.70 29.15
C THR A 135 11.29 15.89 30.25
N PHE A 136 11.68 15.50 31.48
CA PHE A 136 10.91 15.70 32.71
C PHE A 136 11.71 16.55 33.69
N ASP A 137 11.01 17.30 34.54
CA ASP A 137 11.62 17.98 35.69
C ASP A 137 11.96 16.99 36.83
N GLU A 138 12.58 17.49 37.89
CA GLU A 138 12.96 16.70 39.07
C GLU A 138 11.77 16.06 39.82
N ASN A 139 10.54 16.52 39.57
CA ASN A 139 9.31 16.01 40.17
C ASN A 139 8.54 15.07 39.23
N GLY A 140 9.07 14.78 38.03
CA GLY A 140 8.39 13.97 37.02
C GLY A 140 7.34 14.73 36.22
N THR A 141 7.37 16.06 36.20
CA THR A 141 6.49 16.88 35.35
C THR A 141 7.06 16.94 33.94
N PRO A 142 6.25 16.65 32.89
CA PRO A 142 6.67 16.80 31.50
C PRO A 142 7.06 18.25 31.17
N ILE A 143 8.23 18.44 30.56
CA ILE A 143 8.73 19.77 30.14
C ILE A 143 8.63 19.93 28.62
N GLU A 144 9.15 18.95 27.88
CA GLU A 144 9.27 19.00 26.42
C GLU A 144 8.75 17.71 25.81
N TYR A 145 7.94 17.82 24.76
CA TYR A 145 7.34 16.70 24.05
C TYR A 145 8.13 16.36 22.79
N MET A 146 8.01 15.14 22.32
CA MET A 146 8.47 14.78 20.97
C MET A 146 7.74 15.62 19.92
N TYR A 147 8.45 15.93 18.82
CA TYR A 147 7.81 16.54 17.66
C TYR A 147 6.87 15.52 17.02
N SER A 148 5.76 15.95 16.40
CA SER A 148 4.80 15.03 15.78
C SER A 148 5.45 14.02 14.82
N PHE A 149 6.45 14.43 14.04
CA PHE A 149 7.21 13.51 13.19
C PHE A 149 8.05 12.49 13.98
N ASP A 150 8.62 12.88 15.13
CA ASP A 150 9.33 11.96 16.02
C ASP A 150 8.35 10.91 16.59
N ILE A 151 7.11 11.33 16.90
CA ILE A 151 6.05 10.44 17.40
C ILE A 151 5.58 9.50 16.29
N TRP A 152 5.41 9.99 15.06
CA TRP A 152 5.15 9.14 13.90
C TRP A 152 6.25 8.07 13.74
N ASN A 153 7.52 8.44 13.84
CA ASN A 153 8.63 7.48 13.79
C ASN A 153 8.60 6.46 14.94
N LYS A 154 8.10 6.84 16.13
CA LYS A 154 7.82 5.88 17.21
C LYS A 154 6.72 4.89 16.84
N ALA A 155 5.67 5.32 16.16
CA ALA A 155 4.64 4.41 15.67
C ALA A 155 5.18 3.44 14.61
N VAL A 156 6.03 3.91 13.68
CA VAL A 156 6.73 3.04 12.72
C VAL A 156 7.59 2.00 13.46
N GLU A 157 8.36 2.43 14.47
CA GLU A 157 9.15 1.53 15.31
C GLU A 157 8.31 0.45 15.99
N TRP A 158 7.20 0.82 16.61
CA TRP A 158 6.35 -0.14 17.32
C TRP A 158 5.50 -1.01 16.41
N CYS A 159 5.14 -0.55 15.20
CA CYS A 159 4.54 -1.41 14.20
C CYS A 159 5.53 -2.50 13.77
N ARG A 160 6.80 -2.13 13.55
CA ARG A 160 7.88 -3.08 13.24
C ARG A 160 8.08 -4.11 14.35
N GLU A 161 8.11 -3.68 15.61
CA GLU A 161 8.19 -4.58 16.77
C GLU A 161 7.06 -5.61 16.83
N ASN A 162 5.89 -5.25 16.30
CA ASN A 162 4.67 -6.06 16.31
C ASN A 162 4.42 -6.82 15.00
N GLY A 163 5.30 -6.72 13.99
CA GLY A 163 5.07 -7.32 12.67
C GLY A 163 3.87 -6.72 11.93
N VAL A 164 3.51 -5.47 12.21
CA VAL A 164 2.46 -4.71 11.53
C VAL A 164 3.13 -3.83 10.47
N LYS A 165 2.60 -3.85 9.25
CA LYS A 165 3.03 -2.95 8.18
C LYS A 165 2.12 -1.72 8.10
N ILE A 166 2.58 -0.68 7.43
CA ILE A 166 1.93 0.63 7.38
C ILE A 166 1.63 0.99 5.93
N MET A 167 0.45 1.56 5.74
CA MET A 167 0.02 2.27 4.54
C MET A 167 -0.30 3.72 4.89
N MET A 168 0.44 4.69 4.35
CA MET A 168 0.13 6.11 4.53
C MET A 168 -0.93 6.52 3.52
N ASP A 169 -1.96 7.25 3.97
CA ASP A 169 -3.06 7.76 3.13
C ASP A 169 -3.04 9.30 3.13
N ILE A 170 -3.00 9.93 1.95
CA ILE A 170 -3.28 11.37 1.85
C ILE A 170 -4.79 11.60 1.91
N HIS A 171 -5.30 11.76 3.12
CA HIS A 171 -6.72 11.89 3.37
C HIS A 171 -7.29 13.24 2.89
N CYS A 172 -6.49 14.30 2.99
CA CYS A 172 -6.87 15.64 2.56
C CYS A 172 -5.64 16.52 2.26
N ALA A 173 -5.83 17.62 1.53
CA ALA A 173 -4.76 18.56 1.24
C ALA A 173 -4.45 19.43 2.49
N THR A 174 -5.41 20.27 2.89
CA THR A 174 -5.39 20.98 4.19
C THR A 174 -5.84 20.05 5.33
N THR A 175 -5.14 20.07 6.45
CA THR A 175 -5.48 19.35 7.69
C THR A 175 -6.83 19.83 8.21
N ASN A 176 -7.81 18.92 8.31
CA ASN A 176 -9.16 19.25 8.72
C ASN A 176 -9.89 17.99 9.21
N ALA A 177 -10.61 18.10 10.34
CA ALA A 177 -11.48 17.01 10.83
C ALA A 177 -12.57 16.60 9.84
N ALA A 178 -12.97 17.52 8.94
CA ALA A 178 -13.91 17.27 7.84
C ALA A 178 -13.18 17.14 6.48
N GLY A 179 -11.89 16.78 6.49
CA GLY A 179 -11.01 16.71 5.31
C GLY A 179 -11.49 15.75 4.22
N HIS A 180 -12.25 14.71 4.57
CA HIS A 180 -12.88 13.79 3.62
C HIS A 180 -13.88 14.48 2.69
N ASN A 181 -14.45 15.65 3.03
CA ASN A 181 -15.38 16.39 2.16
C ASN A 181 -14.70 17.15 1.02
N TYR A 182 -13.37 17.09 0.91
CA TYR A 182 -12.62 17.75 -0.14
C TYR A 182 -12.39 16.78 -1.32
N PRO A 183 -12.99 17.03 -2.49
CA PRO A 183 -13.07 16.06 -3.59
C PRO A 183 -11.75 15.77 -4.30
N LEU A 184 -10.75 16.63 -4.13
CA LEU A 184 -9.53 16.65 -4.92
C LEU A 184 -8.31 16.63 -4.01
N TRP A 185 -7.16 16.20 -4.55
CA TRP A 185 -5.85 16.16 -3.87
C TRP A 185 -5.21 17.55 -3.71
N TYR A 186 -5.96 18.61 -4.01
CA TYR A 186 -5.54 20.00 -3.90
C TYR A 186 -6.71 20.85 -3.46
N ASP A 187 -6.41 22.01 -2.89
CA ASP A 187 -7.38 23.02 -2.49
C ASP A 187 -6.81 24.43 -2.68
N ASP A 188 -7.40 25.43 -2.02
CA ASP A 188 -6.99 26.82 -2.16
C ASP A 188 -5.67 27.13 -1.39
N ASN A 189 -5.22 26.23 -0.51
CA ASN A 189 -3.99 26.37 0.29
C ASN A 189 -2.83 25.53 -0.27
N TYR A 190 -3.12 24.35 -0.82
CA TYR A 190 -2.13 23.41 -1.35
C TYR A 190 -2.45 22.99 -2.78
N SER A 191 -1.47 23.09 -3.66
CA SER A 191 -1.56 22.74 -5.06
C SER A 191 -1.28 21.25 -5.31
N THR A 192 -1.52 20.78 -6.55
CA THR A 192 -1.04 19.45 -6.97
C THR A 192 0.46 19.28 -6.83
N ASP A 193 1.25 20.33 -7.03
CA ASP A 193 2.70 20.22 -6.91
C ASP A 193 3.14 20.11 -5.44
N ASP A 194 2.43 20.75 -4.51
CA ASP A 194 2.63 20.58 -3.07
C ASP A 194 2.32 19.13 -2.63
N TRP A 195 1.24 18.56 -3.16
CA TRP A 195 0.88 17.15 -2.94
C TRP A 195 1.96 16.19 -3.45
N LEU A 196 2.49 16.41 -4.67
CA LEU A 196 3.58 15.61 -5.22
C LEU A 196 4.90 15.76 -4.43
N GLU A 197 5.18 16.96 -3.93
CA GLU A 197 6.35 17.22 -3.08
C GLU A 197 6.23 16.49 -1.73
N ALA A 198 5.05 16.50 -1.12
CA ALA A 198 4.76 15.75 0.09
C ALA A 198 4.97 14.24 -0.10
N LEU A 199 4.36 13.67 -1.15
CA LEU A 199 4.52 12.26 -1.51
C LEU A 199 5.98 11.87 -1.71
N SER A 200 6.71 12.64 -2.53
CA SER A 200 8.13 12.38 -2.81
C SER A 200 8.95 12.39 -1.53
N TRP A 201 8.77 13.41 -0.69
CA TRP A 201 9.56 13.54 0.54
C TRP A 201 9.28 12.39 1.51
N PHE A 202 8.01 12.03 1.72
CA PHE A 202 7.64 10.93 2.60
C PHE A 202 8.24 9.61 2.12
N CYS A 203 8.12 9.30 0.82
CA CYS A 203 8.68 8.07 0.25
C CYS A 203 10.20 8.00 0.35
N GLU A 204 10.91 9.13 0.18
CA GLU A 204 12.36 9.20 0.39
C GLU A 204 12.75 8.96 1.86
N GLN A 205 11.94 9.40 2.84
CA GLN A 205 12.21 9.16 4.26
C GLN A 205 12.17 7.67 4.62
N TYR A 206 11.28 6.89 4.01
CA TYR A 206 11.03 5.48 4.35
C TYR A 206 11.49 4.49 3.27
N LYS A 207 12.35 4.91 2.32
CA LYS A 207 12.81 4.02 1.24
C LYS A 207 13.60 2.80 1.71
N ASP A 208 14.20 2.92 2.90
CA ASP A 208 15.05 1.91 3.51
C ASP A 208 14.35 1.22 4.71
N ASP A 209 13.02 1.31 4.80
CA ASP A 209 12.23 0.76 5.92
C ASP A 209 10.96 0.09 5.41
N ASP A 210 11.01 -1.24 5.25
CA ASP A 210 9.88 -2.05 4.80
C ASP A 210 8.75 -2.19 5.83
N THR A 211 8.74 -1.39 6.91
CA THR A 211 7.54 -1.21 7.73
C THR A 211 6.48 -0.42 6.97
N VAL A 212 6.89 0.59 6.19
CA VAL A 212 6.01 1.36 5.32
C VAL A 212 6.04 0.75 3.93
N ILE A 213 5.01 -0.03 3.60
CA ILE A 213 4.99 -0.84 2.36
C ILE A 213 4.10 -0.26 1.27
N ALA A 214 3.25 0.71 1.62
CA ALA A 214 2.23 1.21 0.71
C ALA A 214 1.92 2.70 0.91
N ILE A 215 1.52 3.34 -0.19
CA ILE A 215 1.01 4.71 -0.22
C ILE A 215 -0.34 4.72 -0.90
N ASP A 216 -1.35 5.21 -0.18
CA ASP A 216 -2.65 5.56 -0.72
C ASP A 216 -2.65 7.04 -1.12
N LEU A 217 -2.74 7.26 -2.44
CA LEU A 217 -2.39 8.52 -3.06
C LEU A 217 -3.31 9.67 -2.66
N LYS A 218 -4.62 9.39 -2.53
CA LYS A 218 -5.62 10.34 -2.03
C LYS A 218 -6.89 9.60 -1.63
N ASN A 219 -7.36 9.86 -0.42
CA ASN A 219 -8.64 9.34 0.08
C ASN A 219 -9.85 9.86 -0.69
N GLU A 220 -10.61 8.98 -1.31
CA GLU A 220 -11.91 9.26 -1.88
C GLU A 220 -11.95 10.47 -2.83
N PRO A 221 -11.28 10.44 -4.00
CA PRO A 221 -11.60 11.40 -5.06
C PRO A 221 -13.10 11.34 -5.37
N HIS A 222 -13.79 12.49 -5.38
CA HIS A 222 -15.26 12.52 -5.51
C HIS A 222 -15.77 13.84 -6.08
N GLY A 223 -17.07 14.10 -5.92
CA GLY A 223 -17.77 15.31 -6.32
C GLY A 223 -18.61 15.10 -7.57
N LYS A 224 -19.62 15.95 -7.73
CA LYS A 224 -20.53 15.91 -8.89
C LYS A 224 -20.25 17.05 -9.87
N PRO A 225 -20.43 16.84 -11.19
CA PRO A 225 -20.22 17.89 -12.18
C PRO A 225 -20.97 19.19 -11.88
N GLU A 226 -22.22 19.10 -11.39
CA GLU A 226 -23.05 20.25 -11.04
C GLU A 226 -22.59 21.04 -9.80
N GLU A 227 -21.72 20.48 -8.97
CA GLU A 227 -21.17 21.10 -7.75
C GLU A 227 -19.89 21.91 -8.05
N GLY A 228 -19.31 21.72 -9.24
CA GLY A 228 -18.18 22.51 -9.76
C GLY A 228 -16.79 22.07 -9.33
N LYS A 229 -16.64 21.35 -8.20
CA LYS A 229 -15.40 20.66 -7.83
C LYS A 229 -15.67 19.15 -7.80
N PHE A 230 -15.08 18.42 -8.76
CA PHE A 230 -15.26 16.97 -8.87
C PHE A 230 -14.05 16.31 -9.51
N ALA A 231 -13.75 15.07 -9.12
CA ALA A 231 -12.76 14.22 -9.76
C ALA A 231 -13.35 13.51 -10.99
N LYS A 232 -12.57 13.42 -12.06
CA LYS A 232 -12.94 12.67 -13.28
C LYS A 232 -11.88 11.66 -13.68
N TRP A 233 -12.20 10.77 -14.61
CA TRP A 233 -11.31 9.70 -15.07
C TRP A 233 -11.37 9.53 -16.59
N ASP A 234 -10.43 10.13 -17.32
CA ASP A 234 -10.28 9.99 -18.77
C ASP A 234 -8.80 10.16 -19.20
N ASP A 235 -8.52 10.24 -20.50
CA ASP A 235 -7.17 10.42 -21.05
C ASP A 235 -6.70 11.88 -21.13
N SER A 236 -7.45 12.83 -20.56
CA SER A 236 -7.03 14.24 -20.54
C SER A 236 -6.01 14.52 -19.44
N THR A 237 -5.36 15.68 -19.52
CA THR A 237 -4.46 16.19 -18.47
C THR A 237 -5.11 17.31 -17.66
N ASP A 238 -6.44 17.27 -17.52
CA ASP A 238 -7.18 18.31 -16.80
C ASP A 238 -6.79 18.28 -15.32
N LEU A 239 -6.83 19.44 -14.67
CA LEU A 239 -6.39 19.56 -13.27
C LEU A 239 -7.21 18.68 -12.33
N ASN A 240 -8.46 18.35 -12.65
CA ASN A 240 -9.32 17.49 -11.84
C ASN A 240 -9.39 16.03 -12.35
N ASN A 241 -8.54 15.64 -13.29
CA ASN A 241 -8.45 14.26 -13.75
C ASN A 241 -7.64 13.42 -12.75
N TRP A 242 -8.33 12.52 -12.05
CA TRP A 242 -7.73 11.66 -11.05
C TRP A 242 -6.77 10.62 -11.63
N LYS A 243 -7.08 10.00 -12.79
CA LYS A 243 -6.15 9.07 -13.46
C LYS A 243 -4.80 9.74 -13.72
N TYR A 244 -4.82 10.93 -14.33
CA TYR A 244 -3.61 11.67 -14.66
C TYR A 244 -2.84 12.11 -13.40
N ALA A 245 -3.55 12.52 -12.35
CA ALA A 245 -2.91 12.86 -11.09
C ALA A 245 -2.33 11.64 -10.37
N ALA A 246 -3.01 10.51 -10.40
CA ALA A 246 -2.55 9.25 -9.83
C ALA A 246 -1.28 8.74 -10.53
N GLU A 247 -1.20 8.84 -11.87
CA GLU A 247 0.04 8.55 -12.61
C GLU A 247 1.21 9.43 -12.15
N ARG A 248 0.97 10.74 -11.97
CA ARG A 248 1.99 11.66 -11.46
C ARG A 248 2.37 11.37 -10.00
N GLY A 249 1.40 11.08 -9.14
CA GLY A 249 1.60 10.76 -7.73
C GLY A 249 2.38 9.46 -7.55
N ALA A 250 1.97 8.40 -8.26
CA ALA A 250 2.66 7.12 -8.28
C ALA A 250 4.12 7.28 -8.72
N MET A 251 4.39 8.04 -9.79
CA MET A 251 5.76 8.33 -10.24
C MET A 251 6.56 9.11 -9.18
N ALA A 252 5.96 10.11 -8.53
CA ALA A 252 6.60 10.86 -7.45
C ALA A 252 7.02 9.96 -6.27
N CYS A 253 6.21 8.95 -5.92
CA CYS A 253 6.55 7.95 -4.91
C CYS A 253 7.65 7.00 -5.39
N LEU A 254 7.45 6.37 -6.55
CA LEU A 254 8.24 5.23 -7.05
C LEU A 254 9.62 5.62 -7.61
N GLU A 255 9.82 6.91 -7.92
CA GLU A 255 11.15 7.46 -8.20
C GLU A 255 12.02 7.54 -6.93
N GLN A 256 11.41 7.66 -5.75
CA GLN A 256 12.14 7.69 -4.46
C GLN A 256 12.25 6.30 -3.84
N ASN A 257 11.14 5.53 -3.84
CA ASN A 257 11.12 4.14 -3.37
C ASN A 257 10.39 3.24 -4.38
N PRO A 258 11.12 2.48 -5.22
CA PRO A 258 10.53 1.63 -6.26
C PRO A 258 9.82 0.37 -5.73
N ASN A 259 9.91 0.09 -4.43
CA ASN A 259 9.38 -1.12 -3.80
C ASN A 259 8.01 -0.92 -3.13
N LEU A 260 7.49 0.31 -3.08
CA LEU A 260 6.17 0.59 -2.50
C LEU A 260 5.06 0.08 -3.41
N LEU A 261 4.02 -0.47 -2.80
CA LEU A 261 2.71 -0.56 -3.45
C LEU A 261 2.05 0.83 -3.48
N ILE A 262 1.38 1.13 -4.58
CA ILE A 262 0.63 2.38 -4.76
C ILE A 262 -0.85 2.05 -4.86
N MET A 263 -1.61 2.51 -3.88
CA MET A 263 -3.06 2.38 -3.86
C MET A 263 -3.69 3.52 -4.65
N ILE A 264 -4.61 3.16 -5.54
CA ILE A 264 -5.34 4.11 -6.38
C ILE A 264 -6.83 3.86 -6.17
N GLU A 265 -7.48 4.76 -5.44
CA GLU A 265 -8.92 4.72 -5.28
C GLU A 265 -9.66 5.11 -6.59
N GLY A 266 -10.98 4.92 -6.60
CA GLY A 266 -11.86 5.36 -7.68
C GLY A 266 -12.28 6.82 -7.59
N ILE A 267 -13.34 7.17 -8.32
CA ILE A 267 -14.02 8.48 -8.23
C ILE A 267 -15.47 8.28 -7.71
N GLU A 268 -16.31 9.32 -7.68
CA GLU A 268 -17.75 9.18 -7.37
C GLU A 268 -18.59 8.94 -8.63
N CYS A 269 -18.45 9.81 -9.63
CA CYS A 269 -19.32 9.86 -10.80
C CYS A 269 -18.61 9.41 -12.07
N TYR A 270 -19.21 8.51 -12.86
CA TYR A 270 -18.71 8.13 -14.19
C TYR A 270 -19.80 8.26 -15.27
N PRO A 271 -19.60 9.06 -16.33
CA PRO A 271 -20.61 9.24 -17.37
C PRO A 271 -20.93 7.94 -18.13
N ASP A 272 -22.21 7.71 -18.40
CA ASP A 272 -22.65 6.71 -19.36
C ASP A 272 -22.48 7.26 -20.79
N PHE A 273 -21.26 7.14 -21.31
CA PHE A 273 -20.92 7.57 -22.66
C PHE A 273 -21.77 6.87 -23.74
N ALA A 274 -22.23 5.63 -23.49
CA ALA A 274 -23.09 4.89 -24.42
C ALA A 274 -24.50 5.51 -24.53
N ARG A 275 -24.98 6.18 -23.48
CA ARG A 275 -26.22 6.98 -23.48
C ARG A 275 -26.01 8.46 -23.83
N GLY A 276 -24.82 8.81 -24.31
CA GLY A 276 -24.44 10.15 -24.76
C GLY A 276 -24.21 11.14 -23.62
N ALA A 277 -23.89 10.66 -22.41
CA ALA A 277 -23.40 11.52 -21.34
C ALA A 277 -21.92 11.87 -21.53
N ASP A 278 -21.49 12.91 -20.83
CA ASP A 278 -20.11 13.36 -20.73
C ASP A 278 -19.86 13.95 -19.33
N TRP A 279 -18.64 14.44 -19.08
CA TRP A 279 -18.24 15.04 -17.81
C TRP A 279 -18.94 16.36 -17.46
N THR A 280 -19.81 16.89 -18.33
CA THR A 280 -20.68 18.05 -18.06
C THR A 280 -22.12 17.65 -17.75
N THR A 281 -22.45 16.36 -17.91
CA THR A 281 -23.77 15.83 -17.62
C THR A 281 -24.00 15.79 -16.11
N PRO A 282 -25.06 16.42 -15.58
CA PRO A 282 -25.32 16.42 -14.14
C PRO A 282 -25.66 15.01 -13.66
N ALA A 283 -25.18 14.65 -12.47
CA ALA A 283 -25.50 13.37 -11.85
C ALA A 283 -27.00 13.28 -11.50
N VAL A 284 -27.62 14.41 -11.15
CA VAL A 284 -29.07 14.56 -10.96
C VAL A 284 -29.66 15.48 -12.03
N ASP A 285 -30.45 14.93 -12.96
CA ASP A 285 -31.22 15.72 -13.92
C ASP A 285 -32.57 16.16 -13.33
N TYR A 286 -32.61 17.35 -12.72
CA TYR A 286 -33.82 17.94 -12.18
C TYR A 286 -34.89 18.26 -13.24
N ALA A 287 -34.53 18.36 -14.53
CA ALA A 287 -35.48 18.59 -15.60
C ALA A 287 -36.18 17.30 -16.07
N HIS A 288 -35.55 16.14 -15.86
CA HIS A 288 -36.07 14.82 -16.24
C HIS A 288 -36.02 13.81 -15.08
N TYR A 289 -36.46 14.22 -13.89
CA TYR A 289 -36.42 13.42 -12.66
C TYR A 289 -37.07 12.02 -12.73
N GLY A 290 -37.89 11.75 -13.77
CA GLY A 290 -38.51 10.44 -14.00
C GLY A 290 -37.66 9.47 -14.83
N GLU A 291 -36.49 9.88 -15.32
CA GLU A 291 -35.60 9.07 -16.14
C GLU A 291 -34.40 8.56 -15.32
N PRO A 292 -33.86 7.36 -15.62
CA PRO A 292 -32.63 6.89 -14.98
C PRO A 292 -31.47 7.83 -15.28
N SER A 293 -30.66 8.14 -14.25
CA SER A 293 -29.45 8.95 -14.43
C SER A 293 -28.59 8.39 -15.55
N LYS A 294 -27.90 9.29 -16.27
CA LYS A 294 -26.89 8.94 -17.27
C LYS A 294 -25.48 9.03 -16.69
N VAL A 295 -25.36 9.13 -15.37
CA VAL A 295 -24.11 9.08 -14.63
C VAL A 295 -24.21 7.88 -13.70
N PHE A 296 -23.23 6.99 -13.80
CA PHE A 296 -23.04 5.91 -12.84
C PHE A 296 -22.43 6.52 -11.57
N GLY A 297 -23.23 6.64 -10.52
CA GLY A 297 -22.75 7.01 -9.19
C GLY A 297 -22.22 5.78 -8.44
N ALA A 298 -21.24 5.99 -7.58
CA ALA A 298 -20.70 5.03 -6.63
C ALA A 298 -20.49 5.72 -5.27
N TRP A 299 -19.97 4.99 -4.29
CA TRP A 299 -19.34 5.61 -3.14
C TRP A 299 -18.19 6.51 -3.58
N TRP A 300 -17.87 7.52 -2.76
CA TRP A 300 -16.66 8.31 -2.96
C TRP A 300 -15.44 7.38 -2.95
N GLY A 301 -14.51 7.53 -3.90
CA GLY A 301 -13.43 6.55 -4.07
C GLY A 301 -13.86 5.17 -4.60
N GLY A 302 -15.15 4.90 -4.83
CA GLY A 302 -15.65 3.56 -5.18
C GLY A 302 -15.80 3.26 -6.67
N ASN A 303 -15.76 4.28 -7.54
CA ASN A 303 -16.01 4.12 -8.97
C ASN A 303 -14.73 3.89 -9.78
N LEU A 304 -14.43 2.62 -10.08
CA LEU A 304 -13.29 2.19 -10.90
C LEU A 304 -13.70 1.77 -12.32
N ARG A 305 -14.85 2.24 -12.81
CA ARG A 305 -15.33 2.00 -14.19
C ARG A 305 -14.33 2.47 -15.24
N GLY A 306 -13.68 3.60 -14.98
CA GLY A 306 -12.69 4.19 -15.87
C GLY A 306 -11.46 3.31 -16.11
N VAL A 307 -11.14 2.40 -15.18
CA VAL A 307 -9.99 1.48 -15.31
C VAL A 307 -10.16 0.50 -16.47
N LYS A 308 -11.41 0.18 -16.84
CA LYS A 308 -11.70 -0.78 -17.92
C LYS A 308 -11.08 -0.35 -19.25
N ASP A 309 -11.25 0.93 -19.57
CA ASP A 309 -10.85 1.53 -20.84
C ASP A 309 -9.56 2.35 -20.72
N ASN A 310 -9.34 2.98 -19.55
CA ASN A 310 -8.22 3.88 -19.29
C ASN A 310 -7.54 3.51 -17.96
N PRO A 311 -6.89 2.33 -17.86
CA PRO A 311 -6.13 1.97 -16.66
C PRO A 311 -4.98 2.96 -16.44
N VAL A 312 -4.57 3.12 -15.18
CA VAL A 312 -3.37 3.88 -14.84
C VAL A 312 -2.17 3.17 -15.45
N ASP A 313 -1.29 3.91 -16.12
CA ASP A 313 -0.07 3.38 -16.71
C ASP A 313 1.16 4.19 -16.28
N ILE A 314 2.03 3.55 -15.52
CA ILE A 314 3.30 4.09 -15.02
C ILE A 314 4.50 3.28 -15.55
N GLY A 315 4.30 2.52 -16.62
CA GLY A 315 5.32 1.79 -17.33
C GLY A 315 5.99 0.69 -16.48
N LYS A 316 7.29 0.83 -16.23
CA LYS A 316 8.10 -0.20 -15.56
C LYS A 316 7.67 -0.49 -14.11
N TYR A 317 6.83 0.36 -13.52
CA TYR A 317 6.33 0.20 -12.16
C TYR A 317 4.89 -0.33 -12.10
N ASN A 318 4.30 -0.77 -13.22
CA ASN A 318 2.91 -1.24 -13.23
C ASN A 318 2.66 -2.42 -12.27
N SER A 319 3.70 -3.21 -11.94
CA SER A 319 3.63 -4.25 -10.90
C SER A 319 3.51 -3.70 -9.47
N GLN A 320 3.41 -2.39 -9.26
CA GLN A 320 3.19 -1.78 -7.95
C GLN A 320 1.80 -1.19 -7.78
N ILE A 321 0.94 -1.24 -8.80
CA ILE A 321 -0.40 -0.68 -8.73
C ILE A 321 -1.36 -1.69 -8.07
N VAL A 322 -2.08 -1.21 -7.06
CA VAL A 322 -3.24 -1.90 -6.49
C VAL A 322 -4.41 -0.91 -6.50
N TYR A 323 -5.57 -1.33 -6.99
CA TYR A 323 -6.75 -0.46 -6.95
C TYR A 323 -7.44 -0.57 -5.59
N SER A 324 -7.90 0.56 -5.05
CA SER A 324 -8.34 0.63 -3.65
C SER A 324 -9.71 1.29 -3.47
N PRO A 325 -10.82 0.66 -3.89
CA PRO A 325 -12.15 1.24 -3.73
C PRO A 325 -12.54 1.33 -2.26
N HIS A 326 -13.45 2.26 -1.95
CA HIS A 326 -14.21 2.27 -0.70
C HIS A 326 -15.64 1.80 -0.96
N ASP A 327 -16.23 1.13 0.03
CA ASP A 327 -17.62 0.71 -0.03
C ASP A 327 -18.25 0.75 1.36
N TYR A 328 -19.51 1.16 1.41
CA TYR A 328 -20.24 1.38 2.65
C TYR A 328 -21.67 0.86 2.58
N GLY A 329 -22.24 0.68 3.78
CA GLY A 329 -23.59 0.18 3.97
C GLY A 329 -24.66 1.28 4.02
N PRO A 330 -25.93 0.88 4.20
CA PRO A 330 -27.08 1.79 4.19
C PRO A 330 -27.11 2.82 5.32
N LEU A 331 -26.30 2.68 6.38
CA LEU A 331 -26.22 3.68 7.45
C LEU A 331 -25.37 4.91 7.07
N VAL A 332 -24.45 4.77 6.11
CA VAL A 332 -23.68 5.90 5.59
C VAL A 332 -24.53 6.70 4.59
N TYR A 333 -25.15 6.02 3.64
CA TYR A 333 -26.11 6.62 2.70
C TYR A 333 -27.09 5.59 2.12
N GLU A 334 -28.36 5.96 1.95
CA GLU A 334 -29.41 5.08 1.40
C GLU A 334 -29.35 5.06 -0.13
N GLN A 335 -28.49 4.19 -0.66
CA GLN A 335 -28.30 4.00 -2.10
C GLN A 335 -29.41 3.13 -2.72
N SER A 336 -29.70 3.35 -4.01
CA SER A 336 -30.80 2.65 -4.70
C SER A 336 -30.62 1.13 -4.78
N TRP A 337 -29.37 0.65 -4.84
CA TRP A 337 -29.02 -0.77 -4.92
C TRP A 337 -29.25 -1.56 -3.63
N PHE A 338 -29.67 -0.89 -2.53
CA PHE A 338 -30.13 -1.58 -1.32
C PHE A 338 -31.61 -2.02 -1.40
N HIS A 339 -32.23 -1.90 -2.58
CA HIS A 339 -33.60 -2.33 -2.82
C HIS A 339 -33.70 -3.09 -4.14
N LEU A 340 -34.41 -4.22 -4.15
CA LEU A 340 -34.70 -4.91 -5.42
C LEU A 340 -35.50 -4.04 -6.41
N GLU A 341 -35.08 -4.10 -7.67
CA GLU A 341 -35.70 -3.47 -8.83
C GLU A 341 -37.25 -3.66 -8.86
N GLY A 342 -37.97 -2.59 -9.19
CA GLY A 342 -39.44 -2.62 -9.37
C GLY A 342 -40.27 -2.39 -8.10
N LYS A 343 -39.64 -2.13 -6.95
CA LYS A 343 -40.32 -1.60 -5.76
C LYS A 343 -39.99 -0.12 -5.61
N LYS A 344 -40.99 0.74 -5.39
CA LYS A 344 -40.72 2.09 -4.91
C LYS A 344 -39.90 1.96 -3.62
N PRO A 345 -38.81 2.72 -3.41
CA PRO A 345 -38.17 2.80 -2.11
C PRO A 345 -39.25 3.23 -1.13
N ASN A 346 -39.68 2.28 -0.30
CA ASN A 346 -40.30 2.63 0.96
C ASN A 346 -39.11 2.59 1.91
N TYR A 347 -38.76 3.76 2.43
CA TYR A 347 -37.56 4.15 3.20
C TYR A 347 -37.39 3.40 4.54
N THR A 348 -37.71 2.10 4.55
CA THR A 348 -37.78 1.16 5.67
C THR A 348 -37.64 -0.31 5.24
N SER A 349 -37.60 -0.64 3.93
CA SER A 349 -37.49 -2.04 3.46
C SER A 349 -36.26 -2.27 2.61
N TYR A 350 -35.19 -2.75 3.24
CA TYR A 350 -34.00 -3.25 2.56
C TYR A 350 -34.23 -4.66 2.03
N LYS A 351 -33.79 -4.90 0.78
CA LYS A 351 -33.78 -6.25 0.21
C LYS A 351 -32.70 -6.33 -0.86
N PHE A 352 -31.57 -6.89 -0.49
CA PHE A 352 -30.42 -7.14 -1.34
C PHE A 352 -29.72 -8.42 -0.87
N ASP A 353 -28.92 -9.01 -1.76
CA ASP A 353 -27.97 -10.08 -1.49
C ASP A 353 -26.71 -9.84 -2.33
N THR A 354 -25.69 -10.71 -2.21
CA THR A 354 -24.44 -10.56 -2.98
C THR A 354 -24.69 -10.47 -4.47
N GLN A 355 -25.62 -11.26 -5.03
CA GLN A 355 -25.87 -11.24 -6.47
C GLN A 355 -26.54 -9.94 -6.91
N SER A 356 -27.55 -9.45 -6.18
CA SER A 356 -28.17 -8.16 -6.53
C SER A 356 -27.17 -7.00 -6.41
N LEU A 357 -26.28 -7.04 -5.41
CA LEU A 357 -25.23 -6.02 -5.27
C LEU A 357 -24.21 -6.09 -6.41
N LEU A 358 -23.79 -7.29 -6.83
CA LEU A 358 -22.95 -7.47 -8.02
C LEU A 358 -23.62 -6.95 -9.28
N ASP A 359 -24.87 -7.33 -9.51
CA ASP A 359 -25.64 -6.97 -10.72
C ASP A 359 -25.91 -5.46 -10.80
N GLU A 360 -26.22 -4.81 -9.68
CA GLU A 360 -26.65 -3.41 -9.67
C GLU A 360 -25.51 -2.42 -9.43
N TYR A 361 -24.40 -2.83 -8.78
CA TYR A 361 -23.35 -1.92 -8.35
C TYR A 361 -21.93 -2.52 -8.38
N TRP A 362 -21.62 -3.48 -7.50
CA TRP A 362 -20.25 -3.91 -7.19
C TRP A 362 -19.47 -4.38 -8.40
N TYR A 363 -20.03 -5.29 -9.20
CA TYR A 363 -19.30 -5.93 -10.30
C TYR A 363 -18.70 -4.87 -11.22
N ASP A 364 -19.56 -3.92 -11.55
CA ASP A 364 -19.38 -3.02 -12.66
C ASP A 364 -18.65 -1.74 -12.18
N ALA A 365 -18.74 -1.42 -10.88
CA ALA A 365 -17.96 -0.37 -10.22
C ALA A 365 -16.51 -0.78 -9.92
N TRP A 366 -16.27 -1.98 -9.39
CA TRP A 366 -14.93 -2.41 -8.98
C TRP A 366 -14.68 -3.93 -9.04
N ALA A 367 -15.67 -4.79 -8.80
CA ALA A 367 -15.43 -6.22 -8.60
C ALA A 367 -14.93 -6.98 -9.84
N TYR A 368 -15.25 -6.49 -11.05
CA TYR A 368 -14.74 -7.03 -12.30
C TYR A 368 -13.21 -7.07 -12.34
N LEU A 369 -12.51 -6.17 -11.63
CA LEU A 369 -11.05 -6.14 -11.59
C LEU A 369 -10.47 -7.43 -11.00
N VAL A 370 -11.10 -7.97 -9.96
CA VAL A 370 -10.69 -9.23 -9.32
C VAL A 370 -11.31 -10.43 -10.02
N GLU A 371 -12.59 -10.37 -10.40
CA GLU A 371 -13.25 -11.51 -11.06
C GLU A 371 -12.66 -11.83 -12.44
N GLU A 372 -12.13 -10.83 -13.15
CA GLU A 372 -11.46 -10.99 -14.45
C GLU A 372 -9.93 -11.11 -14.31
N HIS A 373 -9.37 -11.18 -13.10
CA HIS A 373 -7.92 -11.22 -12.83
C HIS A 373 -7.14 -10.08 -13.53
N ARG A 374 -7.69 -8.86 -13.51
CA ARG A 374 -7.04 -7.68 -14.12
C ARG A 374 -6.07 -7.01 -13.17
N TYR A 375 -6.51 -6.79 -11.93
CA TYR A 375 -5.73 -6.15 -10.87
C TYR A 375 -6.16 -6.66 -9.49
N PRO A 376 -5.25 -6.75 -8.51
CA PRO A 376 -5.64 -6.95 -7.12
C PRO A 376 -6.42 -5.74 -6.60
N LEU A 377 -7.26 -5.97 -5.60
CA LEU A 377 -8.00 -4.93 -4.90
C LEU A 377 -7.65 -4.91 -3.41
N LEU A 378 -7.58 -3.70 -2.86
CA LEU A 378 -7.63 -3.43 -1.43
C LEU A 378 -8.88 -2.62 -1.13
N MET A 379 -9.87 -3.17 -0.41
CA MET A 379 -11.00 -2.38 0.07
C MET A 379 -10.51 -1.42 1.16
N GLY A 380 -10.22 -0.17 0.77
CA GLY A 380 -9.50 0.82 1.59
C GLY A 380 -10.29 1.25 2.83
N GLU A 381 -11.61 1.27 2.71
CA GLU A 381 -12.51 1.46 3.84
C GLU A 381 -13.76 0.60 3.65
N TRP A 382 -14.07 -0.14 4.71
CA TRP A 382 -15.37 -0.75 4.94
C TRP A 382 -15.61 -0.77 6.45
N GLY A 383 -16.79 -0.36 6.89
CA GLY A 383 -17.02 -0.09 8.30
C GLY A 383 -18.48 0.18 8.63
N GLY A 384 -18.82 0.10 9.91
CA GLY A 384 -20.16 0.42 10.37
C GLY A 384 -20.51 -0.17 11.73
N PHE A 385 -21.68 0.22 12.21
CA PHE A 385 -22.30 -0.39 13.38
C PHE A 385 -22.82 -1.79 13.06
N VAL A 386 -22.67 -2.71 14.01
CA VAL A 386 -23.14 -4.11 13.90
C VAL A 386 -24.19 -4.47 14.96
N ASP A 387 -24.44 -3.55 15.91
CA ASP A 387 -25.32 -3.76 17.06
C ASP A 387 -26.77 -3.34 16.77
N GLU A 388 -27.72 -3.96 17.49
CA GLU A 388 -29.16 -3.69 17.31
C GLU A 388 -29.60 -2.26 17.69
N VAL A 389 -28.80 -1.53 18.49
CA VAL A 389 -29.15 -0.17 18.93
C VAL A 389 -28.95 0.82 17.79
N ASN A 390 -27.84 0.68 17.06
CA ASN A 390 -27.47 1.55 15.95
C ASN A 390 -27.97 1.03 14.59
N ASP A 391 -28.12 -0.29 14.41
CA ASP A 391 -28.76 -0.91 13.22
C ASP A 391 -30.04 -1.68 13.59
N PRO A 392 -31.14 -0.99 13.92
CA PRO A 392 -32.41 -1.64 14.27
C PRO A 392 -33.05 -2.40 13.09
N SER A 393 -32.58 -2.15 11.86
CA SER A 393 -33.06 -2.85 10.66
C SER A 393 -32.33 -4.16 10.38
N GLY A 394 -31.11 -4.32 10.91
CA GLY A 394 -30.17 -5.38 10.59
C GLY A 394 -29.57 -5.30 9.17
N ALA A 395 -29.92 -4.27 8.39
CA ALA A 395 -29.49 -4.16 7.00
C ALA A 395 -28.02 -3.76 6.86
N ASN A 396 -27.50 -2.95 7.77
CA ASN A 396 -26.08 -2.61 7.75
C ASN A 396 -25.23 -3.82 8.12
N THR A 397 -25.62 -4.55 9.18
CA THR A 397 -24.97 -5.81 9.55
C THR A 397 -25.07 -6.84 8.43
N GLN A 398 -26.21 -6.92 7.72
CA GLN A 398 -26.36 -7.75 6.53
C GLN A 398 -25.37 -7.34 5.43
N TRP A 399 -25.32 -6.06 5.06
CA TRP A 399 -24.39 -5.56 4.03
C TRP A 399 -22.93 -5.83 4.38
N LEU A 400 -22.51 -5.50 5.62
CA LEU A 400 -21.17 -5.77 6.13
C LEU A 400 -20.85 -7.27 6.03
N THR A 401 -21.82 -8.15 6.35
CA THR A 401 -21.65 -9.60 6.27
C THR A 401 -21.39 -10.03 4.83
N LEU A 402 -22.19 -9.54 3.88
CA LEU A 402 -22.06 -9.87 2.47
C LEU A 402 -20.72 -9.41 1.90
N LEU A 403 -20.29 -8.18 2.21
CA LEU A 403 -19.01 -7.66 1.75
C LEU A 403 -17.84 -8.43 2.38
N ARG A 404 -17.86 -8.65 3.70
CA ARG A 404 -16.84 -9.45 4.41
C ARG A 404 -16.67 -10.82 3.79
N ASP A 405 -17.77 -11.52 3.55
CA ASP A 405 -17.74 -12.88 3.02
C ASP A 405 -17.27 -12.91 1.56
N TYR A 406 -17.68 -11.92 0.74
CA TYR A 406 -17.19 -11.75 -0.62
C TYR A 406 -15.67 -11.47 -0.66
N MET A 407 -15.17 -10.55 0.19
CA MET A 407 -13.74 -10.25 0.26
C MET A 407 -12.91 -11.47 0.67
N LYS A 408 -13.41 -12.29 1.61
CA LYS A 408 -12.77 -13.55 1.98
C LYS A 408 -12.74 -14.54 0.82
N GLU A 409 -13.86 -14.72 0.13
CA GLU A 409 -13.96 -15.64 -1.01
C GLU A 409 -12.98 -15.26 -2.12
N LYS A 410 -12.90 -13.96 -2.44
CA LYS A 410 -12.07 -13.43 -3.52
C LYS A 410 -10.65 -13.04 -3.08
N ARG A 411 -10.29 -13.25 -1.81
CA ARG A 411 -9.04 -12.78 -1.19
C ARG A 411 -8.72 -11.31 -1.44
N ILE A 412 -9.75 -10.46 -1.40
CA ILE A 412 -9.60 -9.00 -1.52
C ILE A 412 -8.91 -8.49 -0.24
N HIS A 413 -7.83 -7.74 -0.39
CA HIS A 413 -7.17 -7.06 0.73
C HIS A 413 -8.12 -6.04 1.34
N HIS A 414 -7.98 -5.66 2.60
CA HIS A 414 -8.87 -4.66 3.18
C HIS A 414 -8.29 -3.95 4.38
N THR A 415 -8.83 -2.76 4.66
CA THR A 415 -8.66 -2.08 5.94
C THR A 415 -10.02 -1.70 6.51
N PHE A 416 -10.28 -2.15 7.74
CA PHE A 416 -11.55 -1.90 8.43
C PHE A 416 -11.58 -0.47 8.97
N TRP A 417 -12.66 0.25 8.66
CA TRP A 417 -12.94 1.57 9.20
C TRP A 417 -13.83 1.45 10.46
N CYS A 418 -13.34 1.75 11.66
CA CYS A 418 -11.96 2.11 12.02
C CYS A 418 -11.58 1.60 13.42
N PHE A 419 -10.32 1.78 13.80
CA PHE A 419 -9.87 1.59 15.19
C PHE A 419 -10.53 2.62 16.11
N ASN A 420 -10.59 3.88 15.67
CA ASN A 420 -11.07 5.02 16.42
C ASN A 420 -12.53 4.89 16.87
N GLU A 421 -12.87 5.32 18.09
CA GLU A 421 -14.28 5.39 18.52
C GLU A 421 -15.03 6.58 17.92
N ASN A 422 -14.30 7.63 17.53
CA ASN A 422 -14.85 8.95 17.19
C ASN A 422 -15.17 9.15 15.70
N SER A 423 -15.40 8.07 14.95
CA SER A 423 -16.13 8.12 13.67
C SER A 423 -17.63 8.10 13.95
N SER A 424 -18.34 9.16 13.54
CA SER A 424 -19.73 9.39 13.97
C SER A 424 -20.76 8.45 13.36
N ASP A 425 -20.52 7.97 12.15
CA ASP A 425 -21.42 7.18 11.32
C ASP A 425 -21.11 5.68 11.34
N THR A 426 -19.92 5.30 11.81
CA THR A 426 -19.50 3.88 11.90
C THR A 426 -19.09 3.42 13.30
N GLY A 427 -18.81 4.35 14.21
CA GLY A 427 -18.10 4.06 15.46
C GLY A 427 -16.71 3.48 15.16
N GLY A 428 -16.20 2.59 16.02
CA GLY A 428 -15.01 1.81 15.69
C GLY A 428 -14.81 0.63 16.62
N LEU A 429 -13.59 0.10 16.64
CA LEU A 429 -13.19 -1.04 17.48
C LEU A 429 -12.86 -0.62 18.93
N MET A 430 -12.64 0.67 19.16
CA MET A 430 -12.48 1.24 20.49
C MET A 430 -13.75 1.93 20.97
N TYR A 431 -13.94 2.01 22.29
CA TYR A 431 -14.95 2.83 22.94
C TYR A 431 -14.53 3.25 24.35
N ASP A 432 -15.35 4.09 25.00
CA ASP A 432 -15.14 4.60 26.37
C ASP A 432 -13.85 5.43 26.48
N ASN A 433 -13.68 6.42 25.59
CA ASN A 433 -12.51 7.28 25.52
C ASN A 433 -11.23 6.49 25.19
N PHE A 434 -11.31 5.61 24.19
CA PHE A 434 -10.23 4.70 23.75
C PHE A 434 -9.71 3.74 24.85
N GLN A 435 -10.47 3.50 25.92
CA GLN A 435 -10.04 2.63 27.02
C GLN A 435 -10.49 1.17 26.87
N LYS A 436 -11.48 0.91 26.02
CA LYS A 436 -12.08 -0.42 25.87
C LYS A 436 -12.15 -0.83 24.42
N TRP A 437 -12.09 -2.15 24.23
CA TRP A 437 -12.19 -2.84 22.95
C TRP A 437 -13.59 -3.41 22.75
N ASP A 438 -14.18 -3.18 21.58
CA ASP A 438 -15.50 -3.69 21.20
C ASP A 438 -15.39 -5.15 20.72
N ASP A 439 -15.56 -6.09 21.65
CA ASP A 439 -15.53 -7.54 21.37
C ASP A 439 -16.59 -7.98 20.35
N GLU A 440 -17.77 -7.36 20.32
CA GLU A 440 -18.85 -7.74 19.40
C GLU A 440 -18.48 -7.39 17.96
N LYS A 441 -18.01 -6.14 17.75
CA LYS A 441 -17.54 -5.69 16.43
C LYS A 441 -16.28 -6.43 16.01
N TYR A 442 -15.36 -6.68 16.93
CA TYR A 442 -14.17 -7.46 16.60
C TYR A 442 -14.50 -8.91 16.19
N GLU A 443 -15.34 -9.63 16.92
CA GLU A 443 -15.72 -10.99 16.54
C GLU A 443 -16.48 -11.03 15.21
N PHE A 444 -17.13 -9.94 14.82
CA PHE A 444 -17.69 -9.78 13.47
C PHE A 444 -16.61 -9.65 12.38
N VAL A 445 -15.54 -8.87 12.62
CA VAL A 445 -14.46 -8.60 11.66
C VAL A 445 -13.46 -9.75 11.57
N LYS A 446 -13.11 -10.38 12.70
CA LYS A 446 -12.10 -11.44 12.84
C LYS A 446 -12.12 -12.53 11.75
N PRO A 447 -13.28 -13.01 11.24
CA PRO A 447 -13.30 -13.98 10.15
C PRO A 447 -12.68 -13.51 8.83
N SER A 448 -12.49 -12.20 8.61
CA SER A 448 -11.78 -11.65 7.44
C SER A 448 -10.32 -11.31 7.70
N LEU A 449 -9.77 -11.62 8.89
CA LEU A 449 -8.35 -11.46 9.19
C LEU A 449 -7.55 -12.69 8.77
N TRP A 450 -6.33 -12.47 8.28
CA TRP A 450 -5.50 -13.54 7.73
C TRP A 450 -5.02 -14.51 8.82
N GLN A 451 -5.54 -15.73 8.76
CA GLN A 451 -5.26 -16.80 9.71
C GLN A 451 -4.80 -18.08 9.00
N ASP A 452 -3.97 -18.86 9.67
CA ASP A 452 -3.69 -20.24 9.29
C ASP A 452 -4.84 -21.19 9.68
N GLU A 453 -4.71 -22.46 9.34
CA GLU A 453 -5.70 -23.50 9.67
C GLU A 453 -5.89 -23.73 11.19
N ASN A 454 -4.94 -23.27 12.02
CA ASN A 454 -4.98 -23.37 13.47
C ASN A 454 -5.49 -22.08 14.14
N GLY A 455 -5.89 -21.08 13.36
CA GLY A 455 -6.34 -19.78 13.84
C GLY A 455 -5.22 -18.87 14.34
N LYS A 456 -3.96 -19.09 13.93
CA LYS A 456 -2.86 -18.16 14.16
C LYS A 456 -2.89 -17.03 13.14
N PHE A 457 -2.76 -15.80 13.60
CA PHE A 457 -2.72 -14.64 12.71
C PHE A 457 -1.37 -14.51 12.02
N ILE A 458 -1.38 -14.05 10.77
CA ILE A 458 -0.20 -14.04 9.90
C ILE A 458 0.29 -12.61 9.71
N SER A 459 1.54 -12.35 10.12
CA SER A 459 2.23 -11.11 9.79
C SER A 459 2.62 -11.07 8.31
N LEU A 460 2.78 -9.87 7.76
CA LEU A 460 3.42 -9.65 6.46
C LEU A 460 4.95 -9.66 6.55
N ASP A 461 5.52 -9.67 7.77
CA ASP A 461 6.96 -9.71 8.02
C ASP A 461 7.48 -11.16 7.98
N HIS A 462 8.58 -11.39 7.27
CA HIS A 462 9.19 -12.70 7.14
C HIS A 462 9.74 -13.24 8.47
N LYS A 463 10.12 -12.39 9.42
CA LYS A 463 10.81 -12.77 10.66
C LYS A 463 9.99 -12.46 11.91
N VAL A 464 9.37 -11.30 11.98
CA VAL A 464 8.60 -10.83 13.14
C VAL A 464 7.20 -11.45 13.10
N LYS A 465 6.77 -11.97 14.25
CA LYS A 465 5.44 -12.55 14.40
C LYS A 465 4.44 -11.44 14.65
N LEU A 466 3.20 -11.63 14.22
CA LEU A 466 2.17 -10.64 14.47
C LEU A 466 1.82 -10.59 15.98
N GLY A 467 1.98 -9.40 16.56
CA GLY A 467 1.64 -9.13 17.95
C GLY A 467 2.50 -9.87 19.00
N LYS A 468 2.12 -9.67 20.26
CA LYS A 468 2.83 -10.11 21.47
C LYS A 468 2.04 -11.13 22.28
N ALA A 469 0.75 -11.34 21.99
CA ALA A 469 -0.12 -12.30 22.68
C ALA A 469 0.22 -13.78 22.39
N GLY A 470 1.15 -14.07 21.46
CA GLY A 470 1.56 -15.42 21.10
C GLY A 470 0.55 -16.17 20.22
N ASN A 471 -0.43 -15.45 19.67
CA ASN A 471 -1.41 -15.93 18.69
C ASN A 471 -1.02 -15.59 17.24
N GLY A 472 0.06 -14.87 16.98
CA GLY A 472 0.59 -14.65 15.64
C GLY A 472 1.79 -15.52 15.25
N ILE A 473 2.04 -15.59 13.95
CA ILE A 473 3.21 -16.19 13.29
C ILE A 473 3.78 -15.21 12.25
N SER A 474 5.04 -15.41 11.85
CA SER A 474 5.65 -14.65 10.76
C SER A 474 5.24 -15.22 9.40
N LEU A 475 5.47 -14.47 8.33
CA LEU A 475 5.19 -14.91 6.97
C LEU A 475 6.02 -16.16 6.60
N SER A 476 7.29 -16.23 7.02
CA SER A 476 8.12 -17.42 6.80
C SER A 476 7.63 -18.63 7.59
N ASP A 477 7.15 -18.46 8.83
CA ASP A 477 6.57 -19.56 9.62
C ASP A 477 5.33 -20.13 8.90
N TYR A 478 4.48 -19.27 8.33
CA TYR A 478 3.30 -19.68 7.55
C TYR A 478 3.66 -20.49 6.30
N TYR A 479 4.63 -20.00 5.51
CA TYR A 479 5.04 -20.66 4.27
C TYR A 479 5.94 -21.88 4.48
N SER A 480 6.70 -21.94 5.58
CA SER A 480 7.50 -23.13 5.93
C SER A 480 6.69 -24.22 6.65
N GLY A 481 5.63 -23.83 7.38
CA GLY A 481 4.69 -24.75 8.04
C GLY A 481 3.66 -25.39 7.09
N SER A 482 3.45 -24.81 5.92
CA SER A 482 2.53 -25.30 4.87
C SER A 482 3.16 -26.30 3.89
N HIS A 483 4.31 -26.90 4.24
CA HIS A 483 4.95 -27.89 3.38
C HIS A 483 4.32 -29.31 3.47
N GLU A 484 3.22 -29.52 2.74
CA GLU A 484 3.36 -30.41 1.56
C GLU A 484 3.67 -29.48 0.37
N VAL A 485 4.92 -29.04 0.31
CA VAL A 485 5.49 -28.55 -0.94
C VAL A 485 5.64 -29.78 -1.80
N GLU A 486 4.62 -30.03 -2.62
CA GLU A 486 4.91 -30.42 -3.99
C GLU A 486 5.92 -29.37 -4.48
N PRO A 487 7.17 -29.75 -4.80
CA PRO A 487 8.11 -28.80 -5.36
C PRO A 487 7.41 -28.11 -6.52
N ILE A 488 7.35 -26.77 -6.49
CA ILE A 488 7.19 -26.02 -7.72
C ILE A 488 8.37 -26.44 -8.57
N THR A 489 8.17 -27.44 -9.42
CA THR A 489 8.87 -27.49 -10.68
C THR A 489 8.49 -26.19 -11.33
N VAL A 490 9.39 -25.21 -11.31
CA VAL A 490 9.51 -24.32 -12.45
C VAL A 490 9.72 -25.30 -13.59
N THR A 491 8.66 -25.65 -14.30
CA THR A 491 8.80 -26.32 -15.58
C THR A 491 9.48 -25.28 -16.43
N ALA A 492 10.81 -25.32 -16.47
CA ALA A 492 11.59 -24.51 -17.40
C ALA A 492 10.96 -24.74 -18.78
N ASP A 493 10.65 -23.66 -19.48
CA ASP A 493 10.21 -23.75 -20.87
C ASP A 493 11.48 -24.02 -21.69
N TYR A 494 11.96 -25.25 -21.57
CA TYR A 494 13.28 -25.64 -22.02
C TYR A 494 13.43 -25.30 -23.50
N GLY A 495 14.44 -24.48 -23.78
CA GLY A 495 14.75 -23.99 -25.12
C GLY A 495 14.29 -22.57 -25.41
N ASP A 496 13.42 -21.95 -24.62
CA ASP A 496 13.02 -20.53 -24.75
C ASP A 496 13.96 -19.63 -23.92
N ALA A 497 15.21 -19.53 -24.37
CA ALA A 497 16.27 -18.80 -23.66
C ALA A 497 16.01 -17.28 -23.64
N ASN A 498 15.28 -16.75 -24.62
CA ASN A 498 14.97 -15.33 -24.71
C ASN A 498 13.64 -14.93 -24.03
N CYS A 499 12.87 -15.92 -23.56
CA CYS A 499 11.58 -15.79 -22.86
C CYS A 499 10.49 -15.13 -23.72
N ASP A 500 10.47 -15.38 -25.03
CA ASP A 500 9.45 -14.84 -25.96
C ASP A 500 8.26 -15.80 -26.21
N GLY A 501 8.27 -16.96 -25.55
CA GLY A 501 7.25 -18.01 -25.64
C GLY A 501 7.43 -18.92 -26.86
N LYS A 502 8.59 -18.90 -27.52
CA LYS A 502 8.92 -19.77 -28.66
C LYS A 502 10.30 -20.37 -28.49
N VAL A 503 10.44 -21.62 -28.93
CA VAL A 503 11.74 -22.29 -29.05
C VAL A 503 12.18 -22.23 -30.50
N ASP A 504 13.02 -21.26 -30.83
CA ASP A 504 13.53 -21.06 -32.19
C ASP A 504 15.03 -20.77 -32.27
N ILE A 505 15.52 -20.38 -33.46
CA ILE A 505 16.95 -20.17 -33.68
C ILE A 505 17.49 -18.96 -32.90
N ALA A 506 16.64 -18.00 -32.53
CA ALA A 506 17.02 -16.84 -31.73
C ALA A 506 17.52 -17.26 -30.35
N ASP A 507 16.93 -18.28 -29.75
CA ASP A 507 17.35 -18.83 -28.44
C ASP A 507 18.73 -19.46 -28.52
N ALA A 508 18.97 -20.31 -29.53
CA ALA A 508 20.28 -20.90 -29.76
C ALA A 508 21.37 -19.84 -30.04
N VAL A 509 21.01 -18.76 -30.72
CA VAL A 509 21.92 -17.62 -30.96
C VAL A 509 22.19 -16.87 -29.66
N LEU A 510 21.17 -16.62 -28.85
CA LEU A 510 21.30 -15.91 -27.58
C LEU A 510 22.16 -16.70 -26.58
N ILE A 511 21.99 -18.02 -26.48
CA ILE A 511 22.85 -18.90 -25.67
C ILE A 511 24.31 -18.74 -26.10
N ARG A 512 24.61 -18.79 -27.40
CA ARG A 512 26.00 -18.62 -27.88
C ARG A 512 26.57 -17.23 -27.63
N GLN A 513 25.74 -16.20 -27.74
CA GLN A 513 26.13 -14.83 -27.42
C GLN A 513 26.42 -14.66 -25.93
N TYR A 514 25.57 -15.25 -25.07
CA TYR A 514 25.77 -15.31 -23.63
C TYR A 514 27.07 -16.04 -23.28
N LEU A 515 27.34 -17.20 -23.87
CA LEU A 515 28.59 -17.96 -23.66
C LEU A 515 29.84 -17.19 -24.10
N ALA A 516 29.73 -16.35 -25.14
CA ALA A 516 30.83 -15.55 -25.65
C ALA A 516 31.11 -14.28 -24.81
N ASP A 517 30.07 -13.60 -24.34
CA ASP A 517 30.16 -12.40 -23.50
C ASP A 517 28.92 -12.25 -22.58
N PRO A 518 28.93 -12.90 -21.39
CA PRO A 518 27.77 -12.90 -20.49
C PRO A 518 27.35 -11.52 -19.99
N LYS A 519 28.28 -10.54 -20.00
CA LYS A 519 27.99 -9.17 -19.52
C LYS A 519 27.24 -8.36 -20.57
N LYS A 520 27.52 -8.60 -21.85
CA LYS A 520 26.88 -7.89 -22.96
C LYS A 520 25.57 -8.54 -23.40
N HIS A 521 25.46 -9.85 -23.25
CA HIS A 521 24.32 -10.66 -23.68
C HIS A 521 23.73 -11.43 -22.50
N ALA A 522 23.37 -10.71 -21.44
CA ALA A 522 22.87 -11.31 -20.21
C ALA A 522 21.50 -11.98 -20.43
N LEU A 523 21.36 -13.19 -19.88
CA LEU A 523 20.08 -13.89 -19.75
C LEU A 523 19.41 -13.51 -18.42
N THR A 524 18.09 -13.43 -18.40
CA THR A 524 17.28 -13.34 -17.18
C THR A 524 17.42 -14.65 -16.37
N GLU A 525 17.00 -14.68 -15.11
CA GLU A 525 17.05 -15.93 -14.33
C GLU A 525 16.16 -17.03 -14.94
N ALA A 526 14.97 -16.68 -15.43
CA ALA A 526 14.12 -17.58 -16.20
C ALA A 526 14.80 -18.03 -17.51
N GLY A 527 15.40 -17.09 -18.25
CA GLY A 527 16.14 -17.40 -19.48
C GLY A 527 17.34 -18.31 -19.24
N LYS A 528 17.99 -18.22 -18.07
CA LYS A 528 19.06 -19.15 -17.68
C LYS A 528 18.53 -20.55 -17.39
N ALA A 529 17.38 -20.66 -16.73
CA ALA A 529 16.73 -21.95 -16.47
C ALA A 529 16.24 -22.60 -17.77
N ASN A 530 15.64 -21.83 -18.68
CA ASN A 530 15.19 -22.29 -19.99
C ASN A 530 16.36 -22.65 -20.92
N ALA A 531 17.48 -21.93 -20.81
CA ALA A 531 18.69 -22.18 -21.60
C ALA A 531 19.49 -23.41 -21.17
N ASP A 532 19.29 -23.96 -19.97
CA ASP A 532 19.94 -25.19 -19.50
C ASP A 532 19.06 -26.42 -19.88
N CYS A 533 18.97 -26.69 -21.18
CA CYS A 533 18.00 -27.59 -21.82
C CYS A 533 18.60 -28.85 -22.46
N ALA A 534 19.92 -29.05 -22.43
CA ALA A 534 20.54 -30.30 -22.85
C ALA A 534 20.65 -31.28 -21.68
N ASP A 535 21.26 -30.81 -20.58
CA ASP A 535 21.57 -31.55 -19.36
C ASP A 535 21.21 -30.72 -18.12
N SER A 536 19.92 -30.37 -18.00
CA SER A 536 19.35 -29.49 -16.97
C SER A 536 20.01 -29.60 -15.59
N GLY A 537 20.42 -28.46 -15.04
CA GLY A 537 21.09 -28.34 -13.75
C GLY A 537 22.60 -28.55 -13.83
N LYS A 538 23.18 -28.64 -15.03
CA LYS A 538 24.63 -28.67 -15.28
C LYS A 538 25.18 -27.33 -15.77
N GLY A 539 24.29 -26.35 -15.98
CA GLY A 539 24.61 -25.01 -16.43
C GLY A 539 24.62 -24.91 -17.95
N ILE A 540 24.54 -23.67 -18.44
CA ILE A 540 24.38 -23.38 -19.87
C ILE A 540 25.68 -23.65 -20.63
N THR A 541 25.60 -24.44 -21.69
CA THR A 541 26.70 -24.87 -22.55
C THR A 541 26.31 -24.80 -24.04
N GLU A 542 27.26 -25.14 -24.91
CA GLU A 542 26.99 -25.29 -26.35
C GLU A 542 26.03 -26.46 -26.65
N ALA A 543 25.94 -27.45 -25.75
CA ALA A 543 25.03 -28.58 -25.93
C ALA A 543 23.57 -28.11 -25.93
N ASP A 544 23.24 -27.09 -25.15
CA ASP A 544 21.91 -26.50 -25.05
C ASP A 544 21.50 -25.80 -26.34
N ALA A 545 22.41 -25.00 -26.91
CA ALA A 545 22.18 -24.38 -28.22
C ALA A 545 21.97 -25.43 -29.32
N LEU A 546 22.69 -26.56 -29.26
CA LEU A 546 22.53 -27.68 -30.19
C LEU A 546 21.20 -28.43 -29.99
N ALA A 547 20.74 -28.57 -28.75
CA ALA A 547 19.45 -29.19 -28.44
C ALA A 547 18.29 -28.37 -29.03
N ILE A 548 18.31 -27.05 -28.88
CA ILE A 548 17.35 -26.13 -29.52
C ILE A 548 17.41 -26.25 -31.04
N GLU A 549 18.61 -26.29 -31.65
CA GLU A 549 18.73 -26.49 -33.09
C GLU A 549 18.11 -27.81 -33.56
N MET A 550 18.23 -28.88 -32.78
CA MET A 550 17.59 -30.17 -33.06
C MET A 550 16.06 -30.08 -33.00
N VAL A 551 15.50 -29.26 -32.12
CA VAL A 551 14.06 -28.92 -32.10
C VAL A 551 13.67 -28.16 -33.37
N VAL A 552 14.41 -27.11 -33.72
CA VAL A 552 14.14 -26.25 -34.89
C VAL A 552 14.17 -27.04 -36.20
N VAL A 553 15.08 -28.01 -36.35
CA VAL A 553 15.14 -28.87 -37.54
C VAL A 553 14.19 -30.08 -37.49
N GLY A 554 13.38 -30.20 -36.42
CA GLY A 554 12.38 -31.26 -36.25
C GLY A 554 12.96 -32.64 -36.00
N LYS A 555 14.21 -32.74 -35.52
CA LYS A 555 14.82 -34.03 -35.13
C LYS A 555 14.33 -34.51 -33.78
N ILE A 556 13.98 -33.58 -32.90
CA ILE A 556 13.32 -33.80 -31.60
C ILE A 556 12.20 -32.77 -31.44
N LYS A 557 11.29 -32.97 -30.50
CA LYS A 557 10.24 -32.01 -30.15
C LYS A 557 10.69 -31.14 -28.98
N THR A 558 10.09 -29.98 -28.81
CA THR A 558 10.29 -29.14 -27.60
C THR A 558 10.00 -29.92 -26.31
N THR A 559 8.99 -30.80 -26.34
CA THR A 559 8.65 -31.69 -25.22
C THR A 559 9.70 -32.77 -24.92
N ASP A 560 10.71 -32.94 -25.79
CA ASP A 560 11.82 -33.87 -25.59
C ASP A 560 13.02 -33.19 -24.91
N LEU A 561 12.90 -31.90 -24.56
CA LEU A 561 13.86 -31.18 -23.72
C LEU A 561 13.48 -31.33 -22.23
N PRO A 562 14.47 -31.50 -21.32
CA PRO A 562 15.89 -31.57 -21.62
C PRO A 562 16.26 -32.92 -22.25
N THR A 563 17.27 -32.93 -23.14
CA THR A 563 17.56 -34.12 -23.95
C THR A 563 18.21 -35.29 -23.19
N THR A 564 18.70 -35.08 -21.97
CA THR A 564 19.42 -36.10 -21.17
C THR A 564 19.12 -36.09 -19.69
#